data_AF-E7RDX1-F1
#
_entry.id   AF-E7RDX1-F1
#
_cell.length_a   1.000
_cell.length_b   1.000
_cell.length_c   1.000
_cell.angle_alpha   90.00
_cell.angle_beta   90.00
_cell.angle_gamma   90.00
#
_symmetry.space_group_name_H-M   'P 1'
#
loop_
_entity.id
_entity.type
_entity.pdbx_description
1 polymer ?
#
loop_
_entity_poly.entity_id
_entity_poly.type
_entity_poly.pdbx_seq_one_letter_code
_entity_poly.pdbx_strand_id
1 'polypeptide(L)'
;MESVFFLWFVIIIGLAFLRMFLKKRFGINQEEQAGIPVKKFERWNNWLMILAVIVLAVNMQDSLEVFFFWIFVIFFVGNATQIFLEWKYLKGSRKYQVSLINSVLSGLTIIIFITVAITQMN
;
A
#
# COMPACT_ATOMS: atom_id res chain seq x y z
N MET A 1 18.99 11.64 -5.04
CA MET A 1 18.20 10.43 -4.76
C MET A 1 16.80 10.50 -5.37
N GLU A 2 16.38 11.66 -5.87
CA GLU A 2 15.10 11.91 -6.55
C GLU A 2 14.68 10.87 -7.60
N SER A 3 15.57 10.46 -8.52
CA SER A 3 15.26 9.46 -9.55
C SER A 3 14.94 8.07 -8.97
N VAL A 4 15.56 7.72 -7.86
CA VAL A 4 15.30 6.48 -7.11
C VAL A 4 13.91 6.56 -6.48
N PHE A 5 13.61 7.65 -5.78
CA PHE A 5 12.27 7.87 -5.20
C PHE A 5 11.16 7.89 -6.27
N PHE A 6 11.41 8.49 -7.43
CA PHE A 6 10.48 8.47 -8.55
C PHE A 6 10.24 7.05 -9.08
N LEU A 7 11.29 6.25 -9.25
CA LEU A 7 11.18 4.85 -9.65
C LEU A 7 10.35 4.04 -8.65
N TRP A 8 10.57 4.25 -7.35
CA TRP A 8 9.78 3.62 -6.31
C TRP A 8 8.31 4.05 -6.33
N PHE A 9 8.03 5.29 -6.72
CA PHE A 9 6.66 5.80 -6.82
C PHE A 9 5.91 5.06 -7.95
N VAL A 10 6.58 4.82 -9.08
CA VAL A 10 6.06 3.98 -10.17
C VAL A 10 5.82 2.54 -9.71
N ILE A 11 6.73 1.96 -8.92
CA ILE A 11 6.56 0.61 -8.36
C ILE A 11 5.32 0.52 -7.45
N ILE A 12 5.12 1.51 -6.56
CA ILE A 12 3.93 1.57 -5.70
C ILE A 12 2.65 1.61 -6.53
N ILE A 13 2.61 2.44 -7.56
CA ILE A 13 1.46 2.53 -8.47
C ILE A 13 1.24 1.16 -9.14
N GLY A 14 2.31 0.53 -9.62
CA GLY A 14 2.26 -0.82 -10.19
C GLY A 14 1.68 -1.86 -9.23
N LEU A 15 2.10 -1.85 -7.96
CA LEU A 15 1.55 -2.73 -6.92
C LEU A 15 0.07 -2.46 -6.64
N ALA A 16 -0.35 -1.20 -6.63
CA ALA A 16 -1.75 -0.83 -6.48
C ALA A 16 -2.61 -1.36 -7.64
N PHE A 17 -2.12 -1.24 -8.87
CA PHE A 17 -2.78 -1.82 -10.06
C PHE A 17 -2.80 -3.35 -10.01
N LEU A 18 -1.69 -3.99 -9.62
CA LEU A 18 -1.62 -5.44 -9.45
C LEU A 18 -2.67 -5.92 -8.45
N ARG A 19 -2.80 -5.24 -7.31
CA ARG A 19 -3.83 -5.54 -6.31
C ARG A 19 -5.24 -5.42 -6.88
N MET A 20 -5.52 -4.37 -7.66
CA MET A 20 -6.81 -4.20 -8.33
C MET A 20 -7.09 -5.31 -9.35
N PHE A 21 -6.08 -5.70 -10.13
CA PHE A 21 -6.16 -6.79 -11.08
C PHE A 21 -6.44 -8.14 -10.40
N LEU A 22 -5.71 -8.47 -9.33
CA LEU A 22 -5.92 -9.69 -8.56
C LEU A 22 -7.34 -9.75 -7.97
N LYS A 23 -7.81 -8.64 -7.39
CA LYS A 23 -9.20 -8.56 -6.87
C LYS A 23 -10.24 -8.86 -7.95
N LYS A 24 -10.06 -8.31 -9.15
CA LYS A 24 -10.94 -8.54 -10.30
C LYS A 24 -10.85 -9.98 -10.79
N ARG A 25 -9.64 -10.54 -10.90
CA ARG A 25 -9.40 -11.90 -11.41
C ARG A 25 -9.98 -12.99 -10.50
N PHE A 26 -9.87 -12.82 -9.18
CA PHE A 26 -10.33 -13.82 -8.20
C PHE A 26 -11.80 -13.65 -7.77
N GLY A 27 -12.52 -12.67 -8.34
CA GLY A 27 -13.93 -12.46 -8.04
C GLY A 27 -14.20 -12.02 -6.59
N ILE A 28 -13.21 -11.43 -5.91
CA ILE A 28 -13.27 -11.06 -4.48
C ILE A 28 -14.41 -10.07 -4.22
N ASN A 29 -14.71 -9.21 -5.20
CA ASN A 29 -15.81 -8.25 -5.13
C ASN A 29 -17.20 -8.91 -4.99
N GLN A 30 -17.34 -10.18 -5.37
CA GLN A 30 -18.60 -10.94 -5.29
C GLN A 30 -18.76 -11.64 -3.94
N GLU A 31 -17.67 -12.10 -3.32
CA GLU A 31 -17.68 -12.71 -1.96
C GLU A 31 -17.89 -11.66 -0.85
N GLU A 32 -17.56 -10.39 -1.11
CA GLU A 32 -17.70 -9.27 -0.16
C GLU A 32 -19.16 -8.90 0.20
N GLN A 33 -20.18 -9.57 -0.35
CA GLN A 33 -21.58 -9.34 -0.01
C GLN A 33 -22.01 -9.92 1.35
N ALA A 34 -21.17 -10.72 2.01
CA ALA A 34 -21.48 -11.30 3.31
C ALA A 34 -21.12 -10.34 4.46
N GLY A 35 -22.01 -9.40 4.82
CA GLY A 35 -22.24 -8.83 6.17
C GLY A 35 -21.09 -8.29 7.04
N ILE A 36 -19.82 -8.40 6.65
CA ILE A 36 -18.64 -8.06 7.46
C ILE A 36 -18.24 -6.61 7.13
N PRO A 37 -17.93 -5.75 8.13
CA PRO A 37 -17.63 -4.33 7.94
C PRO A 37 -16.31 -4.02 7.19
N VAL A 38 -15.81 -4.97 6.40
CA VAL A 38 -14.51 -4.87 5.71
C VAL A 38 -14.46 -3.70 4.76
N LYS A 39 -15.51 -3.55 3.96
CA LYS A 39 -15.63 -2.45 3.00
C LYS A 39 -15.64 -1.09 3.69
N LYS A 40 -16.12 -1.03 4.93
CA LYS A 40 -16.11 0.19 5.74
C LYS A 40 -14.68 0.54 6.15
N PHE A 41 -13.94 -0.37 6.78
CA PHE A 41 -12.57 -0.05 7.19
C PHE A 41 -11.64 0.21 6.00
N GLU A 42 -11.80 -0.51 4.89
CA GLU A 42 -11.00 -0.28 3.68
C GLU A 42 -11.25 1.12 3.11
N ARG A 43 -12.51 1.55 3.09
CA ARG A 43 -12.87 2.91 2.69
C ARG A 43 -12.26 3.95 3.64
N TRP A 44 -12.31 3.73 4.95
CA TRP A 44 -11.69 4.62 5.94
C TRP A 44 -10.17 4.70 5.78
N ASN A 45 -9.50 3.57 5.62
CA ASN A 45 -8.05 3.53 5.40
C ASN A 45 -7.66 4.28 4.12
N ASN A 46 -8.41 4.11 3.03
CA ASN A 46 -8.18 4.85 1.79
C ASN A 46 -8.37 6.36 1.96
N TRP A 47 -9.44 6.79 2.65
CA TRP A 47 -9.65 8.22 2.93
C TRP A 47 -8.54 8.82 3.78
N LEU A 48 -8.09 8.09 4.81
CA LEU A 48 -6.97 8.52 5.64
C LEU A 48 -5.67 8.64 4.84
N MET A 49 -5.37 7.68 3.95
CA MET A 49 -4.20 7.76 3.07
C MET A 49 -4.29 8.97 2.13
N ILE A 50 -5.45 9.22 1.51
CA ILE A 50 -5.65 10.37 0.62
C ILE A 50 -5.44 11.68 1.37
N LEU A 51 -6.06 11.83 2.55
CA LEU A 51 -5.91 13.02 3.39
C LEU A 51 -4.45 13.24 3.80
N ALA A 52 -3.75 12.17 4.21
CA ALA A 52 -2.35 12.26 4.58
C ALA A 52 -1.46 12.71 3.41
N VAL A 53 -1.71 12.20 2.20
CA VAL A 53 -0.98 12.65 0.99
C VAL A 53 -1.26 14.11 0.66
N ILE A 54 -2.52 14.57 0.78
CA ILE A 54 -2.87 15.98 0.57
C ILE A 54 -2.15 16.88 1.58
N VAL A 55 -2.15 16.50 2.86
CA VAL A 55 -1.45 17.26 3.90
C VAL A 55 0.05 17.34 3.61
N LEU A 56 0.68 16.24 3.19
CA LEU A 56 2.09 16.27 2.78
C LEU A 56 2.33 17.18 1.58
N ALA A 57 1.46 17.12 0.56
CA ALA A 57 1.60 17.93 -0.65
C ALA A 57 1.55 19.43 -0.34
N VAL A 58 0.72 19.84 0.63
CA VAL A 58 0.62 21.24 1.06
C VAL A 58 1.82 21.67 1.91
N ASN A 59 2.33 20.80 2.79
CA ASN A 59 3.34 21.16 3.79
C ASN A 59 4.79 20.90 3.34
N MET A 60 5.03 20.07 2.31
CA MET A 60 6.37 19.62 1.90
C MET A 60 6.73 19.98 0.46
N GLN A 61 6.24 21.14 0.02
CA GLN A 61 6.51 21.68 -1.32
C GLN A 61 8.00 22.01 -1.57
N ASP A 62 8.79 22.26 -0.52
CA ASP A 62 10.19 22.71 -0.64
C ASP A 62 11.20 21.55 -0.79
N SER A 63 10.78 20.30 -0.62
CA SER A 63 11.67 19.13 -0.77
C SER A 63 10.94 17.92 -1.33
N LEU A 64 11.18 17.63 -2.61
CA LEU A 64 10.62 16.47 -3.29
C LEU A 64 11.10 15.15 -2.66
N GLU A 65 12.37 15.06 -2.24
CA GLU A 65 12.90 13.84 -1.61
C GLU A 65 12.16 13.52 -0.30
N VAL A 66 11.95 14.52 0.55
CA VAL A 66 11.22 14.36 1.81
C VAL A 66 9.75 14.03 1.54
N PHE A 67 9.12 14.70 0.58
CA PHE A 67 7.74 14.43 0.16
C PHE A 67 7.55 12.96 -0.29
N PHE A 68 8.41 12.48 -1.20
CA PHE A 68 8.32 11.10 -1.68
C PHE A 68 8.60 10.09 -0.57
N PHE A 69 9.61 10.33 0.28
CA PHE A 69 9.89 9.48 1.43
C PHE A 69 8.65 9.28 2.32
N TRP A 70 7.93 10.36 2.64
CA TRP A 70 6.73 10.25 3.46
C TRP A 70 5.54 9.60 2.74
N ILE A 71 5.41 9.77 1.42
CA ILE A 71 4.46 8.98 0.62
C ILE A 71 4.75 7.48 0.76
N PHE A 72 6.01 7.05 0.69
CA PHE A 72 6.38 5.65 0.88
C PHE A 72 5.94 5.15 2.25
N VAL A 73 6.27 5.91 3.31
CA VAL A 73 5.91 5.54 4.69
C VAL A 73 4.40 5.38 4.85
N ILE A 74 3.61 6.35 4.39
CA ILE A 74 2.14 6.29 4.47
C ILE A 74 1.60 5.09 3.70
N PHE A 75 2.10 4.84 2.49
CA PHE A 75 1.65 3.72 1.67
C PHE A 75 1.90 2.38 2.38
N PHE A 76 3.09 2.17 2.95
CA PHE A 76 3.42 0.94 3.64
C PHE A 76 2.64 0.77 4.94
N VAL A 77 2.50 1.83 5.74
CA VAL A 77 1.70 1.78 6.98
C VAL A 77 0.22 1.53 6.67
N GLY A 78 -0.33 2.20 5.68
CA GLY A 78 -1.72 2.01 5.24
C GLY A 78 -1.97 0.61 4.69
N ASN A 79 -1.03 0.05 3.92
CA ASN A 79 -1.13 -1.33 3.44
C ASN A 79 -0.98 -2.35 4.57
N ALA A 80 -0.01 -2.16 5.48
CA ALA A 80 0.19 -3.05 6.63
C ALA A 80 -1.04 -3.08 7.54
N THR A 81 -1.63 -1.92 7.81
CA THR A 81 -2.88 -1.79 8.58
C THR A 81 -4.03 -2.54 7.90
N GLN A 82 -4.18 -2.35 6.58
CA GLN A 82 -5.22 -3.03 5.80
C GLN A 82 -5.04 -4.56 5.81
N ILE A 83 -3.81 -5.05 5.61
CA ILE A 83 -3.46 -6.48 5.64
C ILE A 83 -3.76 -7.06 7.01
N PHE A 84 -3.36 -6.38 8.09
CA PHE A 84 -3.62 -6.80 9.46
C PHE A 84 -5.12 -6.96 9.73
N LEU A 85 -5.93 -5.99 9.32
CA LEU A 85 -7.40 -6.06 9.46
C LEU A 85 -7.99 -7.19 8.60
N GLU A 86 -7.52 -7.37 7.37
CA GLU A 86 -7.93 -8.48 6.51
C GLU A 86 -7.58 -9.84 7.14
N TRP A 87 -6.42 -9.98 7.80
CA TRP A 87 -6.04 -11.21 8.49
C TRP A 87 -6.87 -11.49 9.73
N LYS A 88 -7.20 -10.43 10.48
CA LYS A 88 -8.00 -10.53 11.69
C LYS A 88 -9.46 -10.89 11.40
N TYR A 89 -10.05 -10.33 10.34
CA TYR A 89 -11.50 -10.39 10.09
C TYR A 89 -11.92 -11.30 8.93
N LEU A 90 -11.01 -11.71 8.04
CA LEU A 90 -11.35 -12.44 6.82
C LEU A 90 -10.61 -13.77 6.63
N LYS A 91 -10.13 -14.36 7.73
CA LYS A 91 -9.39 -15.62 7.71
C LYS A 91 -10.14 -16.71 6.94
N GLY A 92 -9.47 -17.33 5.96
CA GLY A 92 -10.04 -18.39 5.11
C GLY A 92 -10.77 -17.92 3.84
N SER A 93 -11.00 -16.62 3.66
CA SER A 93 -11.60 -16.07 2.42
C SER A 93 -10.57 -15.97 1.28
N ARG A 94 -11.05 -15.83 0.03
CA ARG A 94 -10.15 -15.51 -1.11
C ARG A 94 -9.46 -14.17 -0.94
N LYS A 95 -10.11 -13.21 -0.27
CA LYS A 95 -9.51 -11.91 0.07
C LYS A 95 -8.29 -12.05 0.97
N TYR A 96 -8.35 -12.97 1.93
CA TYR A 96 -7.22 -13.31 2.79
C TYR A 96 -6.06 -13.96 2.04
N GLN A 97 -6.35 -14.87 1.09
CA GLN A 97 -5.30 -15.48 0.26
C GLN A 97 -4.60 -14.43 -0.62
N VAL A 98 -5.35 -13.51 -1.22
CA VAL A 98 -4.78 -12.42 -2.02
C VAL A 98 -4.06 -11.39 -1.15
N SER A 99 -4.51 -11.16 0.09
CA SER A 99 -3.79 -10.26 1.01
C SER A 99 -2.47 -10.83 1.48
N LEU A 100 -2.34 -12.15 1.63
CA LEU A 100 -1.07 -12.83 1.86
C LEU A 100 -0.08 -12.63 0.70
N ILE A 101 -0.54 -12.81 -0.54
CA ILE A 101 0.31 -12.58 -1.73
C ILE A 101 0.77 -11.11 -1.75
N ASN A 102 -0.15 -10.17 -1.53
CA ASN A 102 0.20 -8.75 -1.48
C ASN A 102 1.13 -8.41 -0.31
N SER A 103 1.02 -9.06 0.84
CA SER A 103 1.89 -8.80 1.99
C SER A 103 3.32 -9.27 1.73
N VAL A 104 3.49 -10.43 1.08
CA VAL A 104 4.81 -10.93 0.69
C VAL A 104 5.44 -10.00 -0.34
N LEU A 105 4.70 -9.61 -1.38
CA LEU A 105 5.20 -8.66 -2.39
C LEU A 105 5.56 -7.30 -1.77
N SER A 106 4.70 -6.77 -0.89
CA SER A 106 4.96 -5.49 -0.22
C SER A 106 6.19 -5.59 0.69
N GLY A 107 6.33 -6.68 1.45
CA GLY A 107 7.50 -6.91 2.31
C GLY A 107 8.80 -7.01 1.51
N LEU A 108 8.82 -7.75 0.41
CA LEU A 108 9.96 -7.82 -0.51
C LEU A 108 10.31 -6.44 -1.08
N THR A 109 9.29 -5.68 -1.47
CA THR A 109 9.45 -4.31 -1.98
C THR A 109 10.13 -3.41 -0.94
N ILE A 110 9.73 -3.48 0.34
CA ILE A 110 10.37 -2.74 1.43
C ILE A 110 11.83 -3.15 1.60
N ILE A 111 12.12 -4.46 1.61
CA ILE A 111 13.49 -4.96 1.80
C ILE A 111 14.40 -4.41 0.68
N ILE A 112 13.96 -4.53 -0.58
CA ILE A 112 14.72 -4.03 -1.73
C ILE A 112 14.88 -2.50 -1.63
N PHE A 113 13.83 -1.77 -1.23
CA PHE A 113 13.90 -0.32 -1.02
C PHE A 113 14.96 0.06 0.00
N ILE A 114 14.95 -0.58 1.18
CA ILE A 114 15.92 -0.32 2.24
C ILE A 114 17.33 -0.66 1.76
N THR A 115 17.53 -1.79 1.10
CA THR A 115 18.85 -2.17 0.57
C THR A 115 19.37 -1.13 -0.43
N VAL A 116 18.56 -0.73 -1.41
CA VAL A 116 18.94 0.28 -2.41
C VAL A 116 19.24 1.62 -1.74
N ALA A 117 18.41 2.04 -0.79
CA ALA A 117 18.61 3.29 -0.05
C ALA A 117 19.93 3.27 0.73
N ILE A 118 20.23 2.19 1.45
CA ILE A 118 21.51 2.03 2.18
C ILE A 118 22.70 2.05 1.22
N THR A 119 22.62 1.35 0.09
CA THR A 119 23.70 1.34 -0.91
C THR A 119 23.97 2.71 -1.52
N GLN A 120 22.98 3.60 -1.59
CA GLN A 120 23.17 4.97 -2.10
C GLN A 120 23.74 5.93 -1.05
N MET A 121 23.69 5.56 0.24
CA MET A 121 24.23 6.37 1.35
C MET A 121 25.70 6.07 1.66
N ASN A 122 26.20 4.91 1.24
CA ASN A 122 27.61 4.50 1.36
C ASN A 122 28.38 4.80 0.07
#